data_AF-A0A961BD15-F1
#
_entry.id   AF-A0A961BD15-F1
#
_cell.length_a   1.000
_cell.length_b   1.000
_cell.length_c   1.000
_cell.angle_alpha   90.00
_cell.angle_beta   90.00
_cell.angle_gamma   90.00
#
_symmetry.space_group_name_H-M   'P 1'
#
loop_
_entity.id
_entity.type
_entity.pdbx_description
1 polymer ?
#
loop_
_entity_poly.entity_id
_entity_poly.type
_entity_poly.pdbx_seq_one_letter_code
_entity_poly.pdbx_strand_id
1 'polypeptide(L)'
;MRKKVAKPFHPAVRIGLTVLSVLAFLALLVGSARLGVVMALQDLPDSARHKKGYQAGVELRAGQDGGALYFAESVQALRDFYFRYPSEDARQKAEAESQGIRRVFGETKFRTIRQDADCLLVEVLSGPFTGEFWFHQSQLPEPDRSKP
;
A
#
# COMPACT_ATOMS: atom_id res chain seq x y z
N MET A 1 -59.32 -40.29 -23.21
CA MET A 1 -58.01 -39.68 -22.91
C MET A 1 -57.65 -39.91 -21.45
N ARG A 2 -56.71 -40.81 -21.12
CA ARG A 2 -56.22 -41.00 -19.73
C ARG A 2 -54.97 -40.14 -19.52
N LYS A 3 -55.04 -39.15 -18.62
CA LYS A 3 -53.88 -38.35 -18.20
C LYS A 3 -52.89 -39.29 -17.46
N LYS A 4 -51.67 -39.42 -17.98
CA LYS A 4 -50.57 -40.06 -17.24
C LYS A 4 -50.17 -39.13 -16.10
N VAL A 5 -50.55 -39.49 -14.87
CA VAL A 5 -50.09 -38.81 -13.66
C VAL A 5 -48.62 -39.17 -13.47
N ALA A 6 -47.74 -38.17 -13.57
CA ALA A 6 -46.31 -38.35 -13.32
C ALA A 6 -46.11 -38.84 -11.88
N LYS A 7 -45.45 -39.99 -11.70
CA LYS A 7 -45.14 -40.50 -10.37
C LYS A 7 -44.19 -39.52 -9.66
N PRO A 8 -44.44 -39.17 -8.39
CA PRO A 8 -43.52 -38.32 -7.64
C PRO A 8 -42.16 -39.03 -7.52
N PHE A 9 -41.08 -38.30 -7.81
CA PHE A 9 -39.71 -38.78 -7.66
C PHE A 9 -39.49 -39.35 -6.25
N HIS A 10 -38.85 -40.52 -6.18
CA HIS A 10 -38.53 -41.20 -4.93
C HIS A 10 -37.77 -40.25 -3.99
N PRO A 11 -38.10 -40.17 -2.69
CA PRO A 11 -37.53 -39.19 -1.76
C PRO A 11 -36.00 -39.24 -1.71
N ALA A 12 -35.42 -40.44 -1.84
CA ALA A 12 -33.97 -40.63 -1.92
C ALA A 12 -33.32 -39.91 -3.13
N VAL A 13 -34.01 -39.87 -4.28
CA VAL A 13 -33.51 -39.19 -5.50
C VAL A 13 -33.54 -37.67 -5.30
N ARG A 14 -34.57 -37.15 -4.63
CA ARG A 14 -34.66 -35.72 -4.29
C ARG A 14 -33.54 -35.30 -3.34
N ILE A 15 -33.28 -36.10 -2.30
CA ILE A 15 -32.20 -35.84 -1.34
C ILE A 15 -30.83 -35.87 -2.04
N GLY A 16 -30.59 -36.86 -2.90
CA GLY A 16 -29.35 -36.95 -3.67
C GLY A 16 -29.12 -35.72 -4.57
N LEU A 17 -30.17 -35.26 -5.26
CA LEU A 17 -30.11 -34.04 -6.08
C LEU A 17 -29.81 -32.80 -5.23
N THR A 18 -30.44 -32.64 -4.08
CA THR A 18 -30.19 -31.49 -3.18
C THR A 18 -28.74 -31.49 -2.68
N VAL A 19 -28.22 -32.64 -2.24
CA VAL A 19 -26.83 -32.73 -1.75
C VAL A 19 -25.84 -32.40 -2.86
N LEU A 20 -26.04 -32.93 -4.07
CA LEU A 20 -25.19 -32.63 -5.22
C LEU A 20 -25.20 -31.14 -5.58
N SER A 21 -26.38 -30.50 -5.50
CA SER A 21 -26.54 -29.07 -5.78
C SER A 21 -25.80 -28.20 -4.78
N VAL A 22 -25.86 -28.54 -3.49
CA VAL A 22 -25.14 -27.83 -2.42
C VAL A 22 -23.63 -27.98 -2.59
N LEU A 23 -23.15 -29.18 -2.91
CA LEU A 23 -21.72 -29.40 -3.15
C LEU A 23 -21.20 -28.62 -4.37
N ALA A 24 -21.97 -28.59 -5.46
CA ALA A 24 -21.63 -27.81 -6.65
C ALA A 24 -21.58 -26.30 -6.35
N PHE A 25 -22.54 -25.80 -5.57
CA PHE A 25 -22.57 -24.40 -5.14
C PHE A 25 -21.38 -24.03 -4.27
N LEU A 26 -21.01 -24.89 -3.30
CA LEU A 26 -19.83 -24.67 -2.46
C LEU A 26 -18.52 -24.70 -3.28
N ALA A 27 -18.40 -25.61 -4.25
CA ALA A 27 -17.24 -25.67 -5.14
C ALA A 27 -17.12 -24.39 -5.99
N LEU A 28 -18.25 -23.86 -6.49
CA LEU A 28 -18.30 -22.59 -7.22
C LEU A 28 -17.88 -21.40 -6.35
N LEU A 29 -18.35 -21.33 -5.10
CA LEU A 29 -17.95 -20.27 -4.16
C LEU A 29 -16.45 -20.27 -3.87
N VAL A 30 -15.86 -21.45 -3.66
CA VAL A 30 -14.41 -21.58 -3.45
C VAL A 30 -13.64 -21.20 -4.71
N GLY A 31 -14.14 -21.58 -5.89
CA GLY A 31 -13.59 -21.18 -7.18
C GLY A 31 -13.61 -19.67 -7.40
N SER A 32 -14.75 -19.02 -7.14
CA SER A 32 -14.89 -17.56 -7.29
C SER A 32 -14.03 -16.79 -6.30
N ALA A 33 -13.88 -17.28 -5.06
CA ALA A 33 -12.98 -16.68 -4.07
C ALA A 33 -11.52 -16.71 -4.54
N ARG A 34 -11.07 -17.82 -5.14
CA ARG A 34 -9.70 -17.91 -5.70
C ARG A 34 -9.51 -16.98 -6.91
N LEU A 35 -10.49 -16.86 -7.78
CA LEU A 35 -10.45 -15.93 -8.93
C LEU A 35 -10.42 -14.46 -8.46
N GLY A 36 -11.22 -14.09 -7.48
CA GLY A 36 -11.21 -12.74 -6.91
C GLY A 36 -9.86 -12.38 -6.27
N VAL A 37 -9.22 -13.32 -5.56
CA VAL A 37 -7.88 -13.12 -4.99
C VAL A 37 -6.81 -12.99 -6.07
N VAL A 38 -6.86 -13.80 -7.13
CA VAL A 38 -5.90 -13.71 -8.24
C VAL A 38 -6.05 -12.39 -9.00
N MET A 39 -7.27 -11.92 -9.24
CA MET A 39 -7.52 -10.63 -9.88
C MET A 39 -7.11 -9.45 -8.98
N ALA A 40 -7.39 -9.52 -7.67
CA ALA A 40 -6.93 -8.51 -6.71
C ALA A 40 -5.41 -8.44 -6.57
N LEU A 41 -4.70 -9.56 -6.79
CA LEU A 41 -3.23 -9.60 -6.83
C LEU A 41 -2.66 -9.06 -8.15
N GLN A 42 -3.40 -9.13 -9.26
CA GLN A 42 -3.00 -8.62 -10.57
C GLN A 42 -3.26 -7.12 -10.74
N ASP A 43 -4.26 -6.58 -10.04
CA ASP A 43 -4.59 -5.14 -10.02
C ASP A 43 -3.76 -4.33 -9.01
N LEU A 44 -2.80 -4.93 -8.32
CA LEU A 44 -1.81 -4.18 -7.56
C LEU A 44 -0.81 -3.56 -8.54
N PRO A 45 -0.82 -2.22 -8.74
CA PRO A 45 0.16 -1.57 -9.61
C PRO A 45 1.58 -1.90 -9.13
N ASP A 46 2.54 -1.96 -10.06
CA ASP A 46 3.98 -2.23 -9.88
C ASP A 46 4.66 -1.50 -8.68
N SER A 47 4.00 -0.53 -8.07
CA SER A 47 4.24 0.02 -6.73
C SER A 47 4.27 -1.02 -5.58
N ALA A 48 3.72 -2.22 -5.76
CA ALA A 48 3.81 -3.32 -4.79
C ALA A 48 5.04 -4.23 -5.01
N ARG A 49 5.97 -3.88 -5.90
CA ARG A 49 7.33 -4.39 -5.76
C ARG A 49 7.80 -3.95 -4.38
N HIS A 50 7.92 -4.92 -3.46
CA HIS A 50 8.64 -4.75 -2.21
C HIS A 50 10.01 -4.16 -2.53
N LYS A 51 10.11 -2.82 -2.56
CA LYS A 51 11.39 -2.12 -2.41
C LYS A 51 11.94 -2.72 -1.13
N LYS A 52 13.12 -3.37 -1.20
CA LYS A 52 13.83 -3.85 -0.02
C LYS A 52 13.74 -2.73 1.01
N GLY A 53 13.05 -2.99 2.12
CA GLY A 53 12.80 -1.96 3.12
C GLY A 53 14.11 -1.36 3.58
N TYR A 54 14.11 -0.06 3.87
CA TYR A 54 15.26 0.61 4.46
C TYR A 54 15.48 0.02 5.86
N GLN A 55 16.69 -0.50 6.10
CA GLN A 55 17.04 -1.06 7.40
C GLN A 55 17.17 0.06 8.44
N ALA A 56 16.79 -0.25 9.69
CA ALA A 56 17.06 0.62 10.82
C ALA A 56 18.57 0.85 10.99
N GLY A 57 18.95 2.05 11.42
CA GLY A 57 20.33 2.47 11.62
C GLY A 57 21.05 2.97 10.36
N VAL A 58 20.45 2.83 9.17
CA VAL A 58 21.07 3.33 7.93
C VAL A 58 21.07 4.86 7.90
N GLU A 59 22.20 5.46 7.58
CA GLU A 59 22.31 6.89 7.33
C GLU A 59 21.98 7.19 5.87
N LEU A 60 21.07 8.13 5.66
CA LEU A 60 20.56 8.53 4.37
C LEU A 60 20.73 10.04 4.21
N ARG A 61 20.76 10.47 2.95
CA ARG A 61 20.83 11.88 2.57
C ARG A 61 19.78 12.16 1.50
N ALA A 62 19.11 13.29 1.62
CA ALA A 62 18.11 13.76 0.66
C ALA A 62 18.29 15.26 0.39
N GLY A 63 17.71 15.77 -0.70
CA GLY A 63 17.71 17.19 -1.06
C GLY A 63 18.97 17.67 -1.80
N GLN A 64 19.75 16.75 -2.39
CA GLN A 64 20.94 17.09 -3.19
C GLN A 64 20.60 17.78 -4.53
N ASP A 65 19.40 17.51 -5.04
CA ASP A 65 18.82 18.10 -6.24
C ASP A 65 18.19 19.48 -6.00
N GLY A 66 18.18 19.95 -4.75
CA GLY A 66 17.51 21.19 -4.35
C GLY A 66 15.99 21.06 -4.22
N GLY A 67 15.44 19.85 -4.35
CA GLY A 67 14.02 19.58 -4.16
C GLY A 67 13.56 19.85 -2.73
N ALA A 68 12.27 20.18 -2.58
CA ALA A 68 11.66 20.34 -1.27
C ALA A 68 11.54 18.98 -0.57
N LEU A 69 11.98 18.93 0.68
CA LEU A 69 11.81 17.82 1.60
C LEU A 69 10.63 18.09 2.53
N TYR A 70 9.85 17.05 2.80
CA TYR A 70 8.62 17.08 3.57
C TYR A 70 8.75 16.11 4.75
N PHE A 71 8.58 16.65 5.94
CA PHE A 71 8.67 15.93 7.21
C PHE A 71 7.40 16.14 8.03
N ALA A 72 7.01 15.16 8.83
CA ALA A 72 5.85 15.28 9.73
C ALA A 72 6.13 14.61 11.07
N GLU A 73 5.46 15.07 12.13
CA GLU A 73 5.53 14.41 13.45
C GLU A 73 4.69 13.14 13.51
N SER A 74 3.71 12.98 12.61
CA SER A 74 2.90 11.77 12.49
C SER A 74 2.92 11.18 11.08
N VAL A 75 2.93 9.85 11.01
CA VAL A 75 2.83 9.12 9.73
C VAL A 75 1.52 9.41 9.01
N GLN A 76 0.42 9.60 9.76
CA GLN A 76 -0.89 9.86 9.19
C GLN A 76 -0.94 11.21 8.48
N ALA A 77 -0.42 12.27 9.10
CA ALA A 77 -0.35 13.59 8.48
C ALA A 77 0.44 13.55 7.17
N LEU A 78 1.57 12.82 7.16
CA LEU A 78 2.39 12.66 5.97
C LEU A 78 1.66 11.91 4.86
N ARG A 79 0.98 10.80 5.18
CA ARG A 79 0.19 10.03 4.21
C ARG A 79 -0.97 10.84 3.65
N ASP A 80 -1.71 11.54 4.49
CA ASP A 80 -2.83 12.38 4.06
C ASP A 80 -2.34 13.49 3.12
N PHE A 81 -1.19 14.09 3.42
CA PHE A 81 -0.55 15.08 2.56
C PHE A 81 -0.16 14.51 1.20
N TYR A 82 0.52 13.37 1.16
CA TYR A 82 0.95 12.73 -0.09
C TYR A 82 -0.22 12.20 -0.91
N PHE A 83 -1.28 11.73 -0.26
CA PHE A 83 -2.51 11.30 -0.92
C PHE A 83 -3.23 12.50 -1.55
N ARG A 84 -3.34 13.61 -0.82
CA ARG A 84 -3.99 14.84 -1.32
C ARG A 84 -3.20 15.51 -2.43
N TYR A 85 -1.87 15.48 -2.36
CA TYR A 85 -0.97 16.11 -3.33
C TYR A 85 -0.01 15.06 -3.93
N PRO A 86 -0.47 14.28 -4.92
CA PRO A 86 0.29 13.13 -5.43
C PRO A 86 1.51 13.52 -6.28
N SER A 87 1.48 14.68 -6.95
CA SER A 87 2.62 15.18 -7.73
C SER A 87 3.52 16.12 -6.92
N GLU A 88 4.79 16.21 -7.32
CA GLU A 88 5.73 17.14 -6.69
C GLU A 88 5.30 18.60 -6.85
N ASP A 89 4.89 19.01 -8.06
CA ASP A 89 4.38 20.36 -8.33
C ASP A 89 3.17 20.72 -7.45
N ALA A 90 2.25 19.77 -7.22
CA ALA A 90 1.12 19.98 -6.32
C ALA A 90 1.60 20.14 -4.86
N ARG A 91 2.56 19.32 -4.41
CA ARG A 91 3.15 19.43 -3.07
C ARG A 91 3.91 20.73 -2.87
N GLN A 92 4.54 21.28 -3.90
CA GLN A 92 5.25 22.56 -3.83
C GLN A 92 4.27 23.73 -3.66
N LYS A 93 3.11 23.68 -4.35
CA LYS A 93 2.08 24.72 -4.27
C LYS A 93 1.18 24.62 -3.03
N ALA A 94 1.15 23.47 -2.37
CA ALA A 94 0.34 23.26 -1.18
C ALA A 94 0.82 24.08 0.03
N GLU A 95 -0.08 24.42 0.95
CA GLU A 95 0.28 24.92 2.28
C GLU A 95 0.66 23.73 3.18
N ALA A 96 1.96 23.43 3.27
CA ALA A 96 2.46 22.28 4.03
C ALA A 96 2.32 22.48 5.55
N GLU A 97 2.69 23.65 6.06
CA GLU A 97 2.79 23.91 7.50
C GLU A 97 1.44 23.84 8.21
N SER A 98 0.36 24.35 7.58
CA SER A 98 -1.00 24.27 8.10
C SER A 98 -1.54 22.83 8.19
N GLN A 99 -0.88 21.88 7.54
CA GLN A 99 -1.19 20.45 7.57
C GLN A 99 -0.23 19.66 8.48
N GLY A 100 0.58 20.35 9.30
CA GLY A 100 1.57 19.71 10.16
C GLY A 100 2.76 19.13 9.39
N ILE A 101 2.97 19.57 8.15
CA ILE A 101 4.10 19.17 7.31
C ILE A 101 5.15 20.28 7.32
N ARG A 102 6.33 19.94 7.80
CA ARG A 102 7.51 20.80 7.72
C ARG A 102 8.15 20.66 6.35
N ARG A 103 8.20 21.75 5.60
CA ARG A 103 8.90 21.84 4.32
C ARG A 103 10.30 22.39 4.51
N VAL A 104 11.29 21.69 3.98
CA VAL A 104 12.71 22.03 4.11
C VAL A 104 13.37 22.01 2.74
N PHE A 105 14.32 22.90 2.51
CA PHE A 105 15.13 22.94 1.30
C PHE A 105 16.59 22.70 1.63
N GLY A 106 17.31 22.05 0.73
CA GLY A 106 18.73 21.74 0.86
C GLY A 106 19.01 20.35 1.41
N GLU A 107 20.30 20.00 1.42
CA GLU A 107 20.76 18.67 1.84
C GLU A 107 20.49 18.45 3.33
N THR A 108 19.78 17.37 3.65
CA THR A 108 19.51 16.93 5.02
C THR A 108 20.04 15.50 5.20
N LYS A 109 20.77 15.27 6.30
CA LYS A 109 21.27 13.94 6.67
C LYS A 109 20.47 13.40 7.84
N PHE A 110 20.06 12.14 7.74
CA PHE A 110 19.24 11.52 8.76
C PHE A 110 19.55 10.02 8.90
N ARG A 111 19.25 9.48 10.07
CA ARG A 111 19.34 8.06 10.37
C ARG A 111 17.95 7.44 10.38
N THR A 112 17.77 6.35 9.66
CA THR A 112 16.51 5.59 9.69
C THR A 112 16.34 4.92 11.05
N ILE A 113 15.20 5.12 11.71
CA ILE A 113 14.85 4.42 12.96
C ILE A 113 14.00 3.19 12.65
N ARG A 114 12.93 3.37 11.86
CA ARG A 114 12.04 2.30 11.43
C ARG A 114 11.31 2.67 10.14
N GLN A 115 10.70 1.68 9.50
CA GLN A 115 9.85 1.86 8.33
C GLN A 115 8.42 1.43 8.63
N ASP A 116 7.46 2.17 8.10
CA ASP A 116 6.04 1.84 8.05
C ASP A 116 5.55 2.03 6.61
N ALA A 117 5.46 0.91 5.87
CA ALA A 117 5.12 0.84 4.45
C ALA A 117 5.95 1.80 3.58
N ASP A 118 5.39 2.95 3.21
CA ASP A 118 5.95 3.99 2.36
C ASP A 118 6.68 5.11 3.11
N CYS A 119 6.56 5.13 4.44
CA CYS A 119 7.12 6.16 5.29
C CYS A 119 8.25 5.61 6.17
N LEU A 120 9.23 6.44 6.42
CA LEU A 120 10.39 6.17 7.28
C LEU A 120 10.31 7.10 8.48
N LEU A 121 10.42 6.55 9.69
CA LEU A 121 10.74 7.37 10.86
C LEU A 121 12.26 7.57 10.87
N VAL A 122 12.69 8.82 10.91
CA VAL A 122 14.10 9.20 10.79
C VAL A 122 14.50 10.16 11.90
N GLU A 123 15.72 10.02 12.40
CA GLU A 123 16.38 10.99 13.28
C GLU A 123 17.21 11.94 12.41
N VAL A 124 16.96 13.25 12.50
CA VAL A 124 17.73 14.23 11.73
C VAL A 124 19.07 14.48 12.40
N LEU A 125 20.16 14.10 11.70
CA LEU A 125 21.54 14.24 12.16
C LEU A 125 22.12 15.62 11.80
N SER A 126 21.72 16.16 10.65
CA SER A 126 22.20 17.45 10.14
C SER A 126 21.16 18.06 9.20
N GLY A 127 20.79 19.31 9.46
CA GLY A 127 19.78 20.05 8.71
C GLY A 127 19.31 21.29 9.46
N PRO A 128 18.24 21.97 8.99
CA PRO A 128 17.73 23.20 9.61
C PRO A 128 16.89 22.95 10.88
N PHE A 129 16.76 21.70 11.32
CA PHE A 129 16.05 21.29 12.52
C PHE A 129 16.60 19.96 13.03
N THR A 130 16.22 19.57 14.25
CA THR A 130 16.66 18.35 14.93
C THR A 130 15.47 17.58 15.48
N GLY A 131 15.63 16.28 15.70
CA GLY A 131 14.59 15.40 16.27
C GLY A 131 14.17 14.26 15.35
N GLU A 132 13.12 13.55 15.76
CA GLU A 132 12.55 12.42 15.04
C GLU A 132 11.33 12.82 14.22
N PHE A 133 11.33 12.48 12.93
CA PHE A 133 10.25 12.84 12.02
C PHE A 133 9.94 11.72 11.03
N TRP A 134 8.71 11.68 10.58
CA TRP A 134 8.29 10.85 9.46
C TRP A 134 8.69 11.50 8.14
N PHE A 135 9.17 10.67 7.23
CA PHE A 135 9.72 11.05 5.93
C PHE A 135 9.28 10.05 4.87
N HIS A 136 8.76 10.54 3.73
CA HIS A 136 8.25 9.65 2.69
C HIS A 136 9.38 9.14 1.79
N GLN A 137 9.43 7.82 1.54
CA GLN A 137 10.54 7.18 0.84
C GLN A 137 10.71 7.65 -0.62
N SER A 138 9.67 8.22 -1.23
CA SER A 138 9.75 8.74 -2.61
C SER A 138 10.66 9.96 -2.75
N GLN A 139 11.06 10.56 -1.62
CA GLN A 139 11.96 11.71 -1.58
C GLN A 139 13.44 11.30 -1.58
N LEU A 140 13.70 9.99 -1.44
CA LEU A 140 15.04 9.44 -1.59
C LEU A 140 15.33 9.26 -3.08
N PRO A 141 16.58 9.50 -3.50
CA PRO A 141 17.01 9.07 -4.82
C PRO A 141 16.75 7.57 -4.97
N GLU A 142 16.37 7.13 -6.18
CA GLU A 142 16.22 5.70 -6.41
C GLU A 142 17.52 4.99 -6.04
N PRO A 143 17.46 3.91 -5.23
CA PRO A 143 18.66 3.18 -4.86
C PRO A 143 19.32 2.67 -6.15
N ASP A 144 20.58 3.03 -6.34
CA ASP A 144 21.38 2.61 -7.48
C ASP A 144 21.42 1.07 -7.51
N ARG A 145 20.66 0.48 -8.44
CA ARG A 145 20.53 -0.98 -8.58
C ARG A 145 21.75 -1.62 -9.23
N SER A 146 22.84 -0.87 -9.41
CA SER A 146 24.03 -1.29 -10.16
C SER A 146 25.07 -2.06 -9.35
N LYS A 147 24.91 -2.27 -8.03
CA LYS A 147 25.80 -3.14 -7.27
C LYS A 147 25.12 -4.44 -6.80
N PRO A 148 25.61 -5.62 -7.27
CA PRO A 148 25.13 -6.93 -6.83
C PRO A 148 25.48 -7.23 -5.37
#